data_AF-A0A6B1APQ5-F1
#
_entry.id   AF-A0A6B1APQ5-F1
#
_cell.length_a   1.000
_cell.length_b   1.000
_cell.length_c   1.000
_cell.angle_alpha   90.00
_cell.angle_beta   90.00
_cell.angle_gamma   90.00
#
_symmetry.space_group_name_H-M   'P 1'
#
loop_
_entity.id
_entity.type
_entity.pdbx_description
1 polymer ?
#
loop_
_entity_poly.entity_id
_entity_poly.type
_entity_poly.pdbx_seq_one_letter_code
_entity_poly.pdbx_strand_id
1 'polypeptide(L)'
;MKFALRSLILPVVLGSLLAACTENETRQWPPLVDAGGAYEAAPLEKDVVVVKVVQNLVRNMEDFADPQAGLAENLRRMEHWIEVACSEGGKPDFILFNEFPLTGYSRAPRDEKLDYTIRIPGPETDRLGELARSCDSYIIFGSYARDDEWPGHILSINTVIDRQGEIAAEYWKSRNIKRFGAEAGDIPTTTVESVYDRYLDRYGEEQLIPVLRTEFGNIAVSTVQLDPFVFAAFAMRGVEIMFRTATLFSEIDVKAIARYNNMYSAMCNIIFPDDSPAASQGGNSLIVGPDGAVLAQASGNYEAVIEAEIPIAEFRAGRGIQRYPLEMLQPVFSQYRGEIPLNHLDLPPEQLPQTRLDMTALLDRASRWLNR
;
A
#
# COMPACT_ATOMS: atom_id res chain seq x y z
N MET A 1 -25.44 91.42 3.84
CA MET A 1 -25.85 91.00 5.21
C MET A 1 -24.91 89.89 5.67
N LYS A 2 -24.32 90.05 6.85
CA LYS A 2 -23.33 89.14 7.50
C LYS A 2 -23.91 87.74 7.73
N PHE A 3 -23.07 86.70 7.73
CA PHE A 3 -22.98 85.57 8.69
C PHE A 3 -21.85 84.62 8.18
N ALA A 4 -20.66 84.63 8.78
CA ALA A 4 -20.21 83.90 9.97
C ALA A 4 -19.76 82.45 9.69
N LEU A 5 -18.45 82.24 9.89
CA LEU A 5 -17.69 81.00 9.81
C LEU A 5 -18.04 80.07 10.98
N ARG A 6 -18.30 78.78 10.73
CA ARG A 6 -18.09 77.69 11.71
C ARG A 6 -17.59 76.45 11.00
N SER A 7 -16.39 76.06 11.38
CA SER A 7 -15.72 74.80 11.05
C SER A 7 -16.45 73.63 11.72
N LEU A 8 -16.74 72.55 10.98
CA LEU A 8 -17.17 71.28 11.55
C LEU A 8 -16.28 70.15 11.01
N ILE A 9 -15.66 69.46 11.95
CA ILE A 9 -14.76 68.32 11.81
C ILE A 9 -15.59 67.10 11.35
N LEU A 10 -15.13 66.43 10.30
CA LEU A 10 -15.72 65.19 9.79
C LEU A 10 -15.06 63.99 10.50
N PRO A 11 -15.79 63.12 11.22
CA PRO A 11 -15.21 61.88 11.74
C PRO A 11 -15.18 60.82 10.64
N VAL A 12 -14.00 60.23 10.43
CA VAL A 12 -13.79 59.03 9.62
C VAL A 12 -14.40 57.84 10.37
N VAL A 13 -15.43 57.21 9.78
CA VAL A 13 -15.95 55.93 10.26
C VAL A 13 -15.21 54.82 9.51
N LEU A 14 -14.31 54.12 10.21
CA LEU A 14 -13.73 52.86 9.77
C LEU A 14 -14.85 51.81 9.73
N GLY A 15 -15.30 51.41 8.54
CA GLY A 15 -16.11 50.23 8.34
C GLY A 15 -15.21 48.99 8.38
N SER A 16 -15.31 48.20 9.44
CA SER A 16 -14.69 46.88 9.53
C SER A 16 -15.37 45.92 8.56
N LEU A 17 -14.69 45.59 7.45
CA LEU A 17 -15.01 44.40 6.66
C LEU A 17 -14.67 43.17 7.51
N LEU A 18 -15.69 42.59 8.14
CA LEU A 18 -15.64 41.21 8.58
C LEU A 18 -15.57 40.35 7.31
N ALA A 19 -14.37 39.84 7.02
CA ALA A 19 -14.20 38.76 6.08
C ALA A 19 -15.00 37.57 6.62
N ALA A 20 -16.07 37.19 5.91
CA ALA A 20 -16.73 35.92 6.13
C ALA A 20 -15.70 34.83 5.79
N CYS A 21 -15.12 34.22 6.81
CA CYS A 21 -14.46 32.93 6.66
C CYS A 21 -15.54 31.98 6.17
N THR A 22 -15.49 31.60 4.90
CA THR A 22 -16.23 30.45 4.40
C THR A 22 -15.77 29.26 5.23
N GLU A 23 -16.68 28.75 6.07
CA GLU A 23 -16.51 27.45 6.70
C GLU A 23 -16.21 26.47 5.56
N ASN A 24 -15.01 25.90 5.55
CA ASN A 24 -14.74 24.71 4.77
C ASN A 24 -15.84 23.72 5.17
N GLU A 25 -16.67 23.30 4.23
CA GLU A 25 -17.52 22.13 4.41
C GLU A 25 -16.58 21.01 4.85
N THR A 26 -16.59 20.69 6.15
CA THR A 26 -15.84 19.58 6.69
C THR A 26 -16.44 18.34 6.04
N ARG A 27 -15.74 17.78 5.05
CA ARG A 27 -16.08 16.49 4.44
C ARG A 27 -16.39 15.53 5.59
N GLN A 28 -17.65 15.13 5.71
CA GLN A 28 -18.10 14.23 6.79
C GLN A 28 -17.70 12.81 6.40
N TRP A 29 -16.79 12.23 7.17
CA TRP A 29 -16.41 10.84 7.08
C TRP A 29 -17.56 9.98 7.64
N PRO A 30 -17.89 8.83 7.02
CA PRO A 30 -18.73 7.86 7.71
C PRO A 30 -18.04 7.44 9.02
N PRO A 31 -18.80 7.26 10.12
CA PRO A 31 -18.21 6.84 11.38
C PRO A 31 -17.50 5.49 11.22
N LEU A 32 -16.17 5.49 11.41
CA LEU A 32 -15.32 4.31 11.24
C LEU A 32 -15.60 3.23 12.30
N VAL A 33 -16.02 3.66 13.49
CA VAL A 33 -16.28 2.81 14.65
C VAL A 33 -17.60 3.25 15.25
N ASP A 34 -18.49 2.31 15.54
CA ASP A 34 -19.73 2.61 16.24
C ASP A 34 -19.48 2.88 17.75
N ALA A 35 -20.51 3.31 18.46
CA ALA A 35 -20.41 3.59 19.89
C ALA A 35 -20.02 2.36 20.75
N GLY A 36 -20.18 1.15 20.21
CA GLY A 36 -19.82 -0.11 20.85
C GLY A 36 -18.42 -0.61 20.50
N GLY A 37 -17.67 0.08 19.64
CA GLY A 37 -16.36 -0.37 19.16
C GLY A 37 -16.41 -1.33 17.99
N ALA A 38 -17.59 -1.58 17.42
CA ALA A 38 -17.76 -2.43 16.25
C ALA A 38 -17.40 -1.68 14.96
N TYR A 39 -17.13 -2.45 13.92
CA TYR A 39 -16.73 -1.98 12.60
C TYR A 39 -17.56 -2.71 11.54
N GLU A 40 -17.73 -2.07 10.38
CA GLU A 40 -18.49 -2.63 9.28
C GLU A 40 -17.77 -3.85 8.67
N ALA A 41 -18.50 -4.95 8.53
CA ALA A 41 -18.02 -6.21 7.97
C ALA A 41 -19.11 -6.91 7.15
N ALA A 42 -18.72 -7.59 6.07
CA ALA A 42 -19.63 -8.44 5.30
C ALA A 42 -19.88 -9.77 6.03
N PRO A 43 -21.04 -10.44 5.83
CA PRO A 43 -21.26 -11.79 6.37
C PRO A 43 -20.18 -12.77 5.91
N LEU A 44 -19.76 -13.67 6.80
CA LEU A 44 -18.80 -14.72 6.45
C LEU A 44 -19.48 -15.86 5.69
N GLU A 45 -18.86 -16.36 4.63
CA GLU A 45 -19.27 -17.60 3.96
C GLU A 45 -18.91 -18.83 4.81
N LYS A 46 -17.85 -18.74 5.62
CA LYS A 46 -17.34 -19.85 6.45
C LYS A 46 -16.54 -19.39 7.67
N ASP A 47 -16.37 -20.30 8.62
CA ASP A 47 -15.75 -20.02 9.92
C ASP A 47 -14.21 -19.99 9.89
N VAL A 48 -13.61 -20.72 8.96
CA VAL A 48 -12.16 -20.87 8.82
C VAL A 48 -11.76 -20.61 7.37
N VAL A 49 -10.78 -19.72 7.19
CA VAL A 49 -10.25 -19.28 5.89
C VAL A 49 -8.84 -19.80 5.70
N VAL A 50 -8.49 -20.28 4.51
CA VAL A 50 -7.17 -20.78 4.15
C VAL A 50 -6.42 -19.69 3.39
N VAL A 51 -5.34 -19.20 3.98
CA VAL A 51 -4.42 -18.27 3.33
C VAL A 51 -3.19 -19.02 2.86
N LYS A 52 -2.84 -18.84 1.58
CA LYS A 52 -1.60 -19.33 1.00
C LYS A 52 -0.69 -18.19 0.61
N VAL A 53 0.59 -18.36 0.91
CA VAL A 53 1.65 -17.45 0.48
C VAL A 53 2.58 -18.21 -0.46
N VAL A 54 2.73 -17.68 -1.66
CA VAL A 54 3.53 -18.25 -2.74
C VAL A 54 4.82 -17.46 -2.86
N GLN A 55 5.88 -18.05 -2.34
CA GLN A 55 7.23 -17.55 -2.48
C GLN A 55 7.82 -18.11 -3.78
N ASN A 56 7.86 -17.32 -4.85
CA ASN A 56 8.35 -17.75 -6.17
C ASN A 56 9.51 -16.87 -6.66
N LEU A 57 10.40 -17.47 -7.47
CA LEU A 57 11.50 -16.73 -8.09
C LEU A 57 10.96 -15.88 -9.23
N VAL A 58 11.47 -14.65 -9.31
CA VAL A 58 11.21 -13.74 -10.42
C VAL A 58 12.54 -13.36 -11.05
N ARG A 59 12.55 -13.30 -12.38
CA ARG A 59 13.69 -12.74 -13.12
C ARG A 59 13.41 -11.27 -13.41
N ASN A 60 14.44 -10.44 -13.29
CA ASN A 60 14.30 -9.01 -13.54
C ASN A 60 14.09 -8.77 -15.04
N MET A 61 13.32 -7.76 -15.40
CA MET A 61 13.06 -7.45 -16.82
C MET A 61 14.34 -7.09 -17.56
N GLU A 62 15.33 -6.52 -16.87
CA GLU A 62 16.65 -6.21 -17.41
C GLU A 62 17.45 -7.46 -17.84
N ASP A 63 17.08 -8.66 -17.37
CA ASP A 63 17.72 -9.92 -17.75
C ASP A 63 17.20 -10.47 -19.09
N PHE A 64 16.21 -9.80 -19.71
CA PHE A 64 15.59 -10.21 -20.96
C PHE A 64 15.89 -9.20 -22.07
N ALA A 65 16.18 -9.71 -23.27
CA ALA A 65 16.35 -8.87 -24.45
C ALA A 65 15.02 -8.21 -24.89
N ASP A 66 13.90 -8.85 -24.59
CA ASP A 66 12.55 -8.35 -24.81
C ASP A 66 11.78 -8.42 -23.48
N PRO A 67 11.42 -7.28 -22.87
CA PRO A 67 10.68 -7.28 -21.61
C PRO A 67 9.31 -7.97 -21.69
N GLN A 68 8.68 -8.02 -22.87
CA GLN A 68 7.40 -8.74 -23.03
C GLN A 68 7.59 -10.25 -22.90
N ALA A 69 8.70 -10.79 -23.42
CA ALA A 69 9.07 -12.18 -23.20
C ALA A 69 9.36 -12.46 -21.72
N GLY A 70 9.96 -11.50 -21.01
CA GLY A 70 10.18 -11.57 -19.56
C GLY A 70 8.88 -11.62 -18.76
N LEU A 71 7.94 -10.71 -19.04
CA LEU A 71 6.61 -10.71 -18.44
C LEU A 71 5.89 -12.03 -18.67
N ALA A 72 5.90 -12.54 -19.91
CA ALA A 72 5.28 -13.83 -20.24
C ALA A 72 5.95 -15.02 -19.52
N GLU A 73 7.26 -14.99 -19.28
CA GLU A 73 7.97 -16.02 -18.50
C GLU A 73 7.59 -15.98 -17.03
N ASN A 74 7.62 -14.80 -16.42
CA ASN A 74 7.25 -14.63 -15.02
C ASN A 74 5.76 -14.92 -14.78
N LEU A 75 4.86 -14.52 -15.70
CA LEU A 75 3.44 -14.85 -15.66
C LEU A 75 3.25 -16.38 -15.66
N ARG A 76 3.83 -17.11 -16.62
CA ARG A 76 3.76 -18.59 -16.66
C ARG A 76 4.21 -19.24 -15.36
N ARG A 77 5.18 -18.64 -14.67
CA ARG A 77 5.64 -19.12 -13.38
C ARG A 77 4.62 -18.87 -12.27
N MET A 78 3.97 -17.70 -12.26
CA MET A 78 2.83 -17.46 -11.38
C MET A 78 1.71 -18.46 -11.67
N GLU A 79 1.38 -18.75 -12.93
CA GLU A 79 0.36 -19.74 -13.29
C GLU A 79 0.66 -21.11 -12.68
N HIS A 80 1.89 -21.60 -12.87
CA HIS A 80 2.34 -22.86 -12.30
C HIS A 80 2.16 -22.89 -10.77
N TRP A 81 2.57 -21.84 -10.06
CA TRP A 81 2.46 -21.81 -8.60
C TRP A 81 1.04 -21.60 -8.11
N ILE A 82 0.17 -20.93 -8.87
CA ILE A 82 -1.27 -20.89 -8.59
C ILE A 82 -1.84 -22.31 -8.71
N GLU A 83 -1.54 -23.03 -9.79
CA GLU A 83 -1.99 -24.42 -9.96
C GLU A 83 -1.54 -25.32 -8.80
N VAL A 84 -0.29 -25.21 -8.35
CA VAL A 84 0.23 -25.92 -7.17
C VAL A 84 -0.53 -25.50 -5.91
N ALA A 85 -0.68 -24.20 -5.66
CA ALA A 85 -1.40 -23.69 -4.49
C ALA A 85 -2.86 -24.13 -4.45
N CYS A 86 -3.52 -24.28 -5.60
CA CYS A 86 -4.91 -24.72 -5.72
C CYS A 86 -5.10 -26.23 -5.58
N SER A 87 -4.09 -27.03 -5.96
CA SER A 87 -4.21 -28.49 -6.05
C SER A 87 -3.61 -29.25 -4.86
N GLU A 88 -2.67 -28.65 -4.13
CA GLU A 88 -2.01 -29.24 -2.97
C GLU A 88 -2.52 -28.62 -1.66
N GLY A 89 -2.44 -29.34 -0.53
CA GLY A 89 -2.83 -28.81 0.79
C GLY A 89 -4.33 -28.45 0.92
N GLY A 90 -4.65 -27.43 1.72
CA GLY A 90 -6.02 -26.92 1.83
C GLY A 90 -6.44 -26.12 0.60
N LYS A 91 -7.73 -26.11 0.22
CA LYS A 91 -8.23 -25.23 -0.86
C LYS A 91 -8.03 -23.76 -0.45
N PRO A 92 -7.25 -22.94 -1.19
CA PRO A 92 -7.01 -21.56 -0.83
C PRO A 92 -8.26 -20.69 -0.98
N ASP A 93 -8.43 -19.75 -0.07
CA ASP A 93 -9.34 -18.60 -0.27
C ASP A 93 -8.58 -17.38 -0.77
N PHE A 94 -7.33 -17.24 -0.31
CA PHE A 94 -6.41 -16.19 -0.73
C PHE A 94 -5.07 -16.82 -1.14
N ILE A 95 -4.56 -16.39 -2.28
CA ILE A 95 -3.21 -16.69 -2.75
C ILE A 95 -2.43 -15.36 -2.81
N LEU A 96 -1.41 -15.22 -1.99
CA LEU A 96 -0.56 -14.04 -1.91
C LEU A 96 0.79 -14.28 -2.59
N PHE A 97 1.16 -13.36 -3.49
CA PHE A 97 2.48 -13.25 -4.09
C PHE A 97 3.25 -12.02 -3.54
N ASN A 98 4.52 -11.90 -3.94
CA ASN A 98 5.43 -10.84 -3.50
C ASN A 98 5.13 -9.46 -4.16
N GLU A 99 6.01 -8.48 -3.92
CA GLU A 99 5.83 -7.09 -4.39
C GLU A 99 5.95 -6.94 -5.92
N PHE A 100 6.72 -7.79 -6.60
CA PHE A 100 6.96 -7.67 -8.05
C PHE A 100 7.08 -9.03 -8.76
N PRO A 101 6.13 -9.98 -8.61
CA PRO A 101 6.24 -11.32 -9.19
C PRO A 101 6.23 -11.33 -10.73
N LEU A 102 5.72 -10.27 -11.38
CA LEU A 102 5.71 -10.13 -12.85
C LEU A 102 6.95 -9.40 -13.37
N THR A 103 7.34 -8.30 -12.73
CA THR A 103 8.35 -7.35 -13.26
C THR A 103 9.73 -7.53 -12.63
N GLY A 104 9.83 -8.23 -11.50
CA GLY A 104 11.05 -8.28 -10.70
C GLY A 104 11.40 -6.94 -10.02
N TYR A 105 12.48 -6.95 -9.25
CA TYR A 105 12.95 -5.79 -8.50
C TYR A 105 14.04 -5.03 -9.25
N SER A 106 13.58 -4.19 -10.17
CA SER A 106 14.45 -3.36 -11.00
C SER A 106 15.09 -2.18 -10.24
N ARG A 107 16.39 -1.97 -10.52
CA ARG A 107 17.14 -0.77 -10.16
C ARG A 107 17.43 0.16 -11.35
N ALA A 108 16.90 -0.16 -12.53
CA ALA A 108 17.03 0.65 -13.74
C ALA A 108 16.44 2.07 -13.57
N PRO A 109 16.87 3.02 -14.42
CA PRO A 109 16.25 4.34 -14.50
C PRO A 109 14.75 4.29 -14.82
N ARG A 110 14.04 5.38 -14.50
CA ARG A 110 12.58 5.47 -14.61
C ARG A 110 12.07 5.25 -16.04
N ASP A 111 12.70 5.87 -17.03
CA ASP A 111 12.34 5.74 -18.44
C ASP A 111 12.42 4.27 -18.91
N GLU A 112 13.50 3.57 -18.57
CA GLU A 112 13.65 2.14 -18.86
C GLU A 112 12.59 1.30 -18.12
N LYS A 113 12.33 1.60 -16.85
CA LYS A 113 11.31 0.89 -16.06
C LYS A 113 9.91 1.00 -16.62
N LEU A 114 9.56 2.15 -17.21
CA LEU A 114 8.24 2.39 -17.77
C LEU A 114 7.92 1.42 -18.92
N ASP A 115 8.93 0.92 -19.65
CA ASP A 115 8.75 0.01 -20.79
C ASP A 115 8.21 -1.38 -20.40
N TYR A 116 8.38 -1.77 -19.13
CA TYR A 116 7.91 -3.06 -18.62
C TYR A 116 7.00 -2.97 -17.40
N THR A 117 6.47 -1.78 -17.13
CA THR A 117 5.34 -1.63 -16.21
C THR A 117 4.06 -2.18 -16.83
N ILE A 118 3.28 -2.90 -16.03
CA ILE A 118 1.99 -3.44 -16.47
C ILE A 118 0.91 -2.36 -16.44
N ARG A 119 -0.22 -2.65 -17.09
CA ARG A 119 -1.47 -1.91 -16.89
C ARG A 119 -2.42 -2.77 -16.06
N ILE A 120 -3.24 -2.12 -15.26
CA ILE A 120 -4.27 -2.77 -14.44
C ILE A 120 -5.59 -2.05 -14.75
N PRO A 121 -6.60 -2.73 -15.32
CA PRO A 121 -6.54 -4.08 -15.90
C PRO A 121 -5.65 -4.16 -17.15
N GLY A 122 -5.21 -5.37 -17.50
CA GLY A 122 -4.36 -5.67 -18.65
C GLY A 122 -4.19 -7.17 -18.88
N PRO A 123 -3.44 -7.59 -19.92
CA PRO A 123 -3.31 -9.01 -20.31
C PRO A 123 -2.85 -9.92 -19.18
N GLU A 124 -1.91 -9.46 -18.33
CA GLU A 124 -1.43 -10.21 -17.18
C GLU A 124 -2.53 -10.39 -16.13
N THR A 125 -3.31 -9.34 -15.84
CA THR A 125 -4.40 -9.43 -14.87
C THR A 125 -5.59 -10.23 -15.39
N ASP A 126 -5.87 -10.18 -16.69
CA ASP A 126 -6.93 -10.97 -17.34
C ASP A 126 -6.63 -12.47 -17.19
N ARG A 127 -5.37 -12.86 -17.47
CA ARG A 127 -4.93 -14.25 -17.33
C ARG A 127 -4.96 -14.72 -15.87
N LEU A 128 -4.51 -13.89 -14.94
CA LEU A 128 -4.61 -14.19 -13.51
C LEU A 128 -6.08 -14.25 -13.06
N GLY A 129 -6.99 -13.47 -13.66
CA GLY A 129 -8.44 -13.54 -13.46
C GLY A 129 -9.05 -14.87 -13.84
N GLU A 130 -8.65 -15.45 -14.98
CA GLU A 130 -9.06 -16.80 -15.37
C GLU A 130 -8.64 -17.85 -14.33
N LEU A 131 -7.42 -17.72 -13.80
CA LEU A 131 -6.89 -18.64 -12.78
C LEU A 131 -7.61 -18.46 -11.44
N ALA A 132 -7.84 -17.23 -10.99
CA ALA A 132 -8.60 -16.92 -9.79
C ALA A 132 -10.00 -17.56 -9.83
N ARG A 133 -10.68 -17.43 -10.98
CA ARG A 133 -11.98 -18.06 -11.24
C ARG A 133 -11.92 -19.58 -11.24
N SER A 134 -10.88 -20.17 -11.84
CA SER A 134 -10.72 -21.63 -11.89
C SER A 134 -10.42 -22.24 -10.52
N CYS A 135 -9.68 -21.53 -9.68
CA CYS A 135 -9.31 -21.93 -8.33
C CYS A 135 -10.40 -21.61 -7.31
N ASP A 136 -11.31 -20.70 -7.66
CA ASP A 136 -12.31 -20.10 -6.77
C ASP A 136 -11.65 -19.45 -5.55
N SER A 137 -10.64 -18.62 -5.82
CA SER A 137 -9.80 -17.95 -4.81
C SER A 137 -9.49 -16.51 -5.22
N TYR A 138 -9.25 -15.66 -4.23
CA TYR A 138 -8.64 -14.35 -4.46
C TYR A 138 -7.15 -14.50 -4.77
N ILE A 139 -6.65 -13.73 -5.73
CA ILE A 139 -5.21 -13.65 -6.06
C ILE A 139 -4.71 -12.24 -5.76
N ILE A 140 -3.64 -12.14 -4.96
CA ILE A 140 -3.08 -10.89 -4.49
C ILE A 140 -1.61 -10.79 -4.89
N PHE A 141 -1.22 -9.71 -5.56
CA PHE A 141 0.16 -9.50 -5.99
C PHE A 141 0.50 -8.01 -6.13
N GLY A 142 1.76 -7.66 -5.93
CA GLY A 142 2.27 -6.32 -6.24
C GLY A 142 2.74 -6.21 -7.69
N SER A 143 2.87 -4.99 -8.19
CA SER A 143 3.47 -4.74 -9.50
C SER A 143 4.04 -3.32 -9.60
N TYR A 144 4.99 -3.14 -10.54
CA TYR A 144 5.17 -1.84 -11.15
C TYR A 144 4.11 -1.64 -12.22
N ALA A 145 3.30 -0.61 -12.06
CA ALA A 145 2.20 -0.29 -12.95
C ALA A 145 2.34 1.12 -13.55
N ARG A 146 1.68 1.33 -14.68
CA ARG A 146 1.53 2.62 -15.34
C ARG A 146 0.06 2.90 -15.63
N ASP A 147 -0.27 4.19 -15.62
CA ASP A 147 -1.59 4.73 -15.93
C ASP A 147 -1.39 5.97 -16.81
N ASP A 148 -2.17 6.10 -17.88
CA ASP A 148 -2.10 7.25 -18.80
C ASP A 148 -2.43 8.58 -18.11
N GLU A 149 -3.18 8.50 -17.01
CA GLU A 149 -3.57 9.63 -16.19
C GLU A 149 -2.48 10.03 -15.20
N TRP A 150 -1.41 9.23 -15.11
CA TRP A 150 -0.19 9.48 -14.35
C TRP A 150 1.04 9.37 -15.27
N PRO A 151 1.16 10.21 -16.30
CA PRO A 151 2.21 10.08 -17.31
C PRO A 151 3.60 10.19 -16.68
N GLY A 152 4.48 9.25 -17.04
CA GLY A 152 5.85 9.18 -16.51
C GLY A 152 5.97 8.67 -15.07
N HIS A 153 4.87 8.41 -14.37
CA HIS A 153 4.90 7.83 -13.03
C HIS A 153 5.03 6.31 -13.07
N ILE A 154 5.92 5.77 -12.24
CA ILE A 154 5.94 4.34 -11.91
C ILE A 154 5.14 4.16 -10.64
N LEU A 155 3.99 3.52 -10.75
CA LEU A 155 3.09 3.23 -9.64
C LEU A 155 3.50 1.90 -9.01
N SER A 156 3.41 1.80 -7.68
CA SER A 156 3.52 0.54 -6.95
C SER A 156 2.13 0.18 -6.46
N ILE A 157 1.49 -0.75 -7.18
CA ILE A 157 0.10 -1.14 -6.96
C ILE A 157 0.06 -2.60 -6.53
N ASN A 158 -0.70 -2.89 -5.48
CA ASN A 158 -1.09 -4.25 -5.15
C ASN A 158 -2.49 -4.51 -5.65
N THR A 159 -2.60 -5.45 -6.57
CA THR A 159 -3.85 -5.85 -7.19
C THR A 159 -4.47 -6.99 -6.39
N VAL A 160 -5.76 -6.89 -6.13
CA VAL A 160 -6.59 -7.99 -5.63
C VAL A 160 -7.55 -8.38 -6.73
N ILE A 161 -7.42 -9.60 -7.23
CA ILE A 161 -8.35 -10.23 -8.16
C ILE A 161 -9.29 -11.12 -7.34
N ASP A 162 -10.60 -10.98 -7.54
CA ASP A 162 -11.60 -11.79 -6.86
C ASP A 162 -11.79 -13.18 -7.49
N ARG A 163 -12.63 -13.99 -6.83
CA ARG A 163 -13.00 -15.34 -7.25
C ARG A 163 -13.80 -15.37 -8.56
N GLN A 164 -14.34 -14.23 -9.01
CA GLN A 164 -15.01 -14.12 -10.31
C GLN A 164 -14.02 -13.76 -11.42
N GLY A 165 -12.76 -13.46 -11.07
CA GLY A 165 -11.70 -13.09 -11.98
C GLY A 165 -11.65 -11.60 -12.29
N GLU A 166 -12.32 -10.76 -11.50
CA GLU A 166 -12.37 -9.32 -11.69
C GLU A 166 -11.42 -8.60 -10.73
N ILE A 167 -10.98 -7.38 -11.10
CA ILE A 167 -10.19 -6.54 -10.19
C ILE A 167 -11.09 -6.01 -9.07
N ALA A 168 -10.95 -6.56 -7.86
CA ALA A 168 -11.71 -6.14 -6.70
C ALA A 168 -11.15 -4.91 -6.01
N ALA A 169 -9.82 -4.73 -6.05
CA ALA A 169 -9.15 -3.57 -5.46
C ALA A 169 -7.74 -3.36 -6.01
N GLU A 170 -7.32 -2.08 -6.04
CA GLU A 170 -5.97 -1.64 -6.37
C GLU A 170 -5.41 -0.81 -5.21
N TYR A 171 -4.49 -1.40 -4.43
CA TYR A 171 -3.87 -0.75 -3.28
C TYR A 171 -2.57 -0.07 -3.69
N TRP A 172 -2.60 1.24 -3.82
CA TRP A 172 -1.39 2.04 -3.98
C TRP A 172 -0.53 1.96 -2.72
N LYS A 173 0.78 1.80 -2.90
CA LYS A 173 1.73 1.93 -1.80
C LYS A 173 1.58 3.33 -1.19
N SER A 174 1.25 3.39 0.10
CA SER A 174 0.96 4.68 0.75
C SER A 174 2.19 5.59 0.79
N ARG A 175 3.38 5.01 1.01
CA ARG A 175 4.67 5.72 1.00
C ARG A 175 5.85 4.77 0.87
N ASN A 176 6.97 5.30 0.42
CA ASN A 176 8.27 4.64 0.53
C ASN A 176 8.90 4.94 1.90
N ILE A 177 9.72 4.01 2.38
CA ILE A 177 10.69 4.34 3.43
C ILE A 177 11.74 5.24 2.79
N LYS A 178 11.89 6.44 3.33
CA LYS A 178 12.87 7.44 2.86
C LYS A 178 14.14 7.31 3.69
N ARG A 179 15.28 7.68 3.10
CA ARG A 179 16.61 7.61 3.75
C ARG A 179 17.05 6.18 4.12
N PHE A 180 16.39 5.17 3.56
CA PHE A 180 16.71 3.78 3.81
C PHE A 180 17.85 3.33 2.89
N GLY A 181 19.03 3.09 3.47
CA GLY A 181 20.24 2.76 2.69
C GLY A 181 20.78 3.97 1.94
N ALA A 182 21.22 5.00 2.68
CA ALA A 182 21.67 6.30 2.15
C ALA A 182 22.68 6.21 0.99
N GLU A 183 23.49 5.16 0.92
CA GLU A 183 24.44 4.93 -0.17
C GLU A 183 23.79 4.42 -1.47
N ALA A 184 22.64 3.74 -1.37
CA ALA A 184 21.92 3.15 -2.49
C ALA A 184 20.89 4.08 -3.14
N GLY A 185 20.61 5.23 -2.51
CA GLY A 185 19.63 6.23 -2.93
C GLY A 185 18.16 5.85 -2.70
N ASP A 186 17.29 6.85 -2.74
CA ASP A 186 15.85 6.74 -2.49
C ASP A 186 15.10 6.18 -3.71
N ILE A 187 14.04 5.40 -3.48
CA ILE A 187 13.29 4.73 -4.56
C ILE A 187 12.40 5.76 -5.31
N PRO A 188 12.54 5.92 -6.64
CA PRO A 188 11.77 6.88 -7.43
C PRO A 188 10.38 6.33 -7.85
N THR A 189 9.69 5.58 -7.00
CA THR A 189 8.30 5.16 -7.27
C THR A 189 7.31 6.16 -6.72
N THR A 190 6.17 6.28 -7.39
CA THR A 190 5.07 7.15 -6.99
C THR A 190 4.19 6.41 -6.00
N THR A 191 3.88 7.09 -4.91
CA THR A 191 3.09 6.62 -3.77
C THR A 191 2.01 7.64 -3.45
N VAL A 192 1.01 7.27 -2.65
CA VAL A 192 -0.06 8.19 -2.22
C VAL A 192 0.52 9.46 -1.60
N GLU A 193 1.48 9.35 -0.68
CA GLU A 193 2.15 10.49 -0.04
C GLU A 193 2.83 11.46 -1.04
N SER A 194 3.33 10.91 -2.16
CA SER A 194 4.11 11.68 -3.14
C SER A 194 3.27 12.51 -4.10
N VAL A 195 1.97 12.22 -4.22
CA VAL A 195 1.00 12.91 -5.10
C VAL A 195 -0.36 13.08 -4.40
N TYR A 196 -0.32 13.29 -3.09
CA TYR A 196 -1.44 13.22 -2.17
C TYR A 196 -2.68 14.01 -2.61
N ASP A 197 -2.54 15.30 -2.94
CA ASP A 197 -3.71 16.14 -3.27
C ASP A 197 -4.37 15.66 -4.57
N ARG A 198 -3.57 15.43 -5.62
CA ARG A 198 -4.07 14.92 -6.91
C ARG A 198 -4.63 13.50 -6.79
N TYR A 199 -4.07 12.67 -5.90
CA TYR A 199 -4.62 11.35 -5.58
C TYR A 199 -6.00 11.48 -4.94
N LEU A 200 -6.17 12.39 -3.96
CA LEU A 200 -7.46 12.63 -3.33
C LEU A 200 -8.52 13.15 -4.29
N ASP A 201 -8.15 14.08 -5.17
CA ASP A 201 -9.06 14.64 -6.17
C ASP A 201 -9.56 13.55 -7.14
N ARG A 202 -8.72 12.56 -7.42
CA ARG A 202 -9.02 11.49 -8.38
C ARG A 202 -9.76 10.31 -7.77
N TYR A 203 -9.28 9.81 -6.63
CA TYR A 203 -9.72 8.54 -6.05
C TYR A 203 -10.60 8.73 -4.80
N GLY A 204 -10.58 9.92 -4.19
CA GLY A 204 -11.31 10.23 -2.97
C GLY A 204 -10.59 9.80 -1.68
N GLU A 205 -10.99 10.41 -0.57
CA GLU A 205 -10.37 10.22 0.75
C GLU A 205 -10.47 8.79 1.30
N GLU A 206 -11.57 8.09 0.95
CA GLU A 206 -11.78 6.69 1.32
C GLU A 206 -10.66 5.77 0.83
N GLN A 207 -10.01 6.13 -0.30
CA GLN A 207 -8.93 5.38 -0.92
C GLN A 207 -7.55 5.64 -0.31
N LEU A 208 -7.43 6.49 0.73
CA LEU A 208 -6.18 6.63 1.47
C LEU A 208 -5.83 5.37 2.26
N ILE A 209 -6.85 4.75 2.85
CA ILE A 209 -6.75 3.54 3.69
C ILE A 209 -7.92 2.62 3.31
N PRO A 210 -7.94 2.01 2.11
CA PRO A 210 -9.08 1.23 1.65
C PRO A 210 -9.20 -0.11 2.40
N VAL A 211 -10.42 -0.59 2.64
CA VAL A 211 -10.66 -1.91 3.24
C VAL A 211 -11.61 -2.68 2.33
N LEU A 212 -11.14 -3.81 1.80
CA LEU A 212 -11.96 -4.69 0.98
C LEU A 212 -12.70 -5.66 1.90
N ARG A 213 -14.03 -5.56 1.91
CA ARG A 213 -14.90 -6.41 2.73
C ARG A 213 -15.34 -7.61 1.90
N THR A 214 -14.75 -8.76 2.21
CA THR A 214 -15.03 -10.02 1.53
C THR A 214 -15.87 -10.93 2.43
N GLU A 215 -16.43 -11.96 1.81
CA GLU A 215 -17.06 -13.10 2.47
C GLU A 215 -16.08 -13.95 3.32
N PHE A 216 -14.78 -13.66 3.24
CA PHE A 216 -13.70 -14.32 4.00
C PHE A 216 -13.01 -13.41 5.02
N GLY A 217 -13.46 -12.15 5.17
CA GLY A 217 -12.79 -11.20 6.05
C GLY A 217 -12.75 -9.78 5.49
N ASN A 218 -12.52 -8.82 6.38
CA ASN A 218 -12.07 -7.48 6.00
C ASN A 218 -10.57 -7.53 5.75
N ILE A 219 -10.15 -7.27 4.52
CA ILE A 219 -8.75 -7.36 4.13
C ILE A 219 -8.22 -6.00 3.67
N ALA A 220 -6.90 -5.86 3.73
CA ALA A 220 -6.18 -4.82 3.03
C ALA A 220 -4.83 -5.37 2.56
N VAL A 221 -4.24 -4.71 1.56
CA VAL A 221 -2.92 -5.05 1.05
C VAL A 221 -1.99 -3.86 1.20
N SER A 222 -0.77 -4.08 1.70
CA SER A 222 0.23 -3.02 1.84
C SER A 222 1.64 -3.52 1.63
N THR A 223 2.39 -2.75 0.84
CA THR A 223 3.83 -2.93 0.61
C THR A 223 4.68 -2.06 1.54
N VAL A 224 4.03 -1.27 2.41
CA VAL A 224 4.75 -0.43 3.37
C VAL A 224 5.40 -1.32 4.42
N GLN A 225 6.56 -0.91 4.92
CA GLN A 225 7.28 -1.61 5.97
C GLN A 225 7.72 -0.62 7.04
N LEU A 226 7.86 -1.11 8.28
CA LEU A 226 8.33 -0.31 9.42
C LEU A 226 7.51 0.97 9.67
N ASP A 227 6.21 0.95 9.35
CA ASP A 227 5.34 2.13 9.51
C ASP A 227 4.12 1.83 10.39
N PRO A 228 4.26 1.94 11.72
CA PRO A 228 3.17 1.61 12.64
C PRO A 228 1.94 2.50 12.46
N PHE A 229 2.07 3.73 11.94
CA PHE A 229 0.93 4.64 11.79
C PHE A 229 0.04 4.24 10.61
N VAL A 230 0.63 3.86 9.47
CA VAL A 230 -0.14 3.36 8.33
C VAL A 230 -0.92 2.11 8.72
N PHE A 231 -0.29 1.15 9.39
CA PHE A 231 -0.96 -0.08 9.82
C PHE A 231 -1.99 0.14 10.94
N ALA A 232 -1.75 1.07 11.85
CA ALA A 232 -2.75 1.46 12.85
C ALA A 232 -3.99 2.08 12.19
N ALA A 233 -3.82 2.88 11.13
CA ALA A 233 -4.95 3.43 10.38
C ALA A 233 -5.80 2.32 9.73
N PHE A 234 -5.18 1.32 9.09
CA PHE A 234 -5.92 0.14 8.57
C PHE A 234 -6.67 -0.61 9.67
N ALA A 235 -6.04 -0.79 10.84
CA ALA A 235 -6.67 -1.47 11.97
C ALA A 235 -7.84 -0.68 12.55
N MET A 236 -7.75 0.65 12.62
CA MET A 236 -8.88 1.53 12.99
C MET A 236 -10.05 1.43 12.02
N ARG A 237 -9.81 1.02 10.77
CA ARG A 237 -10.84 0.77 9.77
C ARG A 237 -11.36 -0.67 9.76
N GLY A 238 -10.92 -1.49 10.71
CA GLY A 238 -11.46 -2.84 10.90
C GLY A 238 -10.86 -3.90 10.00
N VAL A 239 -9.63 -3.72 9.49
CA VAL A 239 -8.91 -4.81 8.82
C VAL A 239 -8.69 -5.98 9.77
N GLU A 240 -8.93 -7.19 9.29
CA GLU A 240 -8.82 -8.44 10.02
C GLU A 240 -7.61 -9.26 9.55
N ILE A 241 -7.35 -9.25 8.25
CA ILE A 241 -6.21 -9.90 7.61
C ILE A 241 -5.45 -8.86 6.78
N MET A 242 -4.21 -8.57 7.17
CA MET A 242 -3.31 -7.67 6.46
C MET A 242 -2.37 -8.47 5.56
N PHE A 243 -2.61 -8.41 4.25
CA PHE A 243 -1.71 -8.97 3.25
C PHE A 243 -0.57 -8.00 2.98
N ARG A 244 0.64 -8.53 2.93
CA ARG A 244 1.85 -7.73 2.76
C ARG A 244 2.71 -8.31 1.66
N THR A 245 2.96 -7.49 0.66
CA THR A 245 3.89 -7.81 -0.43
C THR A 245 5.22 -7.14 -0.11
N ALA A 246 6.34 -7.81 -0.40
CA ALA A 246 7.64 -7.24 -0.11
C ALA A 246 8.72 -7.62 -1.12
N THR A 247 9.61 -6.67 -1.33
CA THR A 247 10.99 -6.86 -1.75
C THR A 247 11.89 -6.56 -0.56
N LEU A 248 12.32 -7.62 0.14
CA LEU A 248 13.00 -7.60 1.43
C LEU A 248 12.07 -7.21 2.58
N PHE A 249 12.20 -7.85 3.74
CA PHE A 249 11.44 -7.43 4.92
C PHE A 249 12.10 -7.79 6.25
N SER A 250 11.50 -7.33 7.35
CA SER A 250 11.87 -7.71 8.73
C SER A 250 10.77 -8.56 9.36
N GLU A 251 11.10 -9.77 9.81
CA GLU A 251 10.15 -10.62 10.55
C GLU A 251 9.60 -9.93 11.81
N ILE A 252 10.46 -9.17 12.49
CA ILE A 252 10.08 -8.41 13.70
C ILE A 252 8.96 -7.41 13.37
N ASP A 253 9.05 -6.74 12.22
CA ASP A 253 8.02 -5.79 11.76
C ASP A 253 6.67 -6.50 11.58
N VAL A 254 6.65 -7.62 10.86
CA VAL A 254 5.41 -8.37 10.58
C VAL A 254 4.72 -8.80 11.88
N LYS A 255 5.49 -9.37 12.82
CA LYS A 255 4.97 -9.85 14.10
C LYS A 255 4.51 -8.70 15.00
N ALA A 256 5.28 -7.61 15.07
CA ALA A 256 4.93 -6.45 15.89
C ALA A 256 3.68 -5.74 15.36
N ILE A 257 3.59 -5.54 14.04
CA ILE A 257 2.43 -4.92 13.40
C ILE A 257 1.16 -5.76 13.61
N ALA A 258 1.24 -7.08 13.44
CA ALA A 258 0.10 -7.97 13.75
C ALA A 258 -0.35 -7.84 15.21
N ARG A 259 0.62 -7.91 16.14
CA ARG A 259 0.37 -7.84 17.59
C ARG A 259 -0.21 -6.51 18.06
N TYR A 260 0.38 -5.39 17.65
CA TYR A 260 -0.04 -4.06 18.11
C TYR A 260 -1.39 -3.64 17.55
N ASN A 261 -1.80 -4.22 16.43
CA ASN A 261 -3.02 -3.84 15.74
C ASN A 261 -4.10 -4.92 15.80
N ASN A 262 -3.83 -6.07 16.45
CA ASN A 262 -4.76 -7.20 16.59
C ASN A 262 -5.40 -7.56 15.25
N MET A 263 -4.56 -8.03 14.33
CA MET A 263 -4.94 -8.53 13.01
C MET A 263 -3.99 -9.66 12.61
N TYR A 264 -4.49 -10.60 11.82
CA TYR A 264 -3.62 -11.55 11.13
C TYR A 264 -2.77 -10.81 10.10
N SER A 265 -1.57 -11.32 9.81
CA SER A 265 -0.78 -10.80 8.71
C SER A 265 -0.10 -11.91 7.91
N ALA A 266 -0.23 -11.85 6.59
CA ALA A 266 0.49 -12.70 5.66
C ALA A 266 1.51 -11.85 4.91
N MET A 267 2.77 -12.26 4.89
CA MET A 267 3.88 -11.55 4.26
C MET A 267 4.52 -12.45 3.20
N CYS A 268 4.52 -11.99 1.95
CA CYS A 268 5.24 -12.61 0.87
C CYS A 268 6.45 -11.78 0.46
N ASN A 269 7.63 -12.35 0.63
CA ASN A 269 8.88 -11.78 0.18
C ASN A 269 9.30 -12.40 -1.16
N ILE A 270 9.92 -11.58 -2.01
CA ILE A 270 10.59 -12.02 -3.23
C ILE A 270 11.72 -13.02 -2.92
N ILE A 271 12.00 -13.95 -3.81
CA ILE A 271 13.28 -14.68 -3.83
C ILE A 271 14.12 -14.24 -5.03
N PHE A 272 15.42 -14.31 -4.88
CA PHE A 272 16.38 -13.89 -5.90
C PHE A 272 17.10 -15.10 -6.50
N PRO A 273 17.69 -14.96 -7.70
CA PRO A 273 18.68 -15.92 -8.20
C PRO A 273 19.79 -16.16 -7.17
N ASP A 274 20.35 -17.37 -7.12
CA ASP A 274 21.35 -17.76 -6.11
C ASP A 274 22.65 -16.94 -6.19
N ASP A 275 22.98 -16.42 -7.38
CA ASP A 275 24.14 -15.55 -7.63
C ASP A 275 23.86 -14.07 -7.35
N SER A 276 22.63 -13.71 -6.99
CA SER A 276 22.27 -12.34 -6.60
C SER A 276 22.92 -11.96 -5.27
N PRO A 277 23.47 -10.74 -5.14
CA PRO A 277 23.96 -10.25 -3.85
C PRO A 277 22.83 -10.09 -2.82
N ALA A 278 21.56 -10.09 -3.25
CA ALA A 278 20.40 -10.02 -2.38
C ALA A 278 19.84 -11.41 -1.99
N ALA A 279 20.40 -12.52 -2.49
CA ALA A 279 19.89 -13.87 -2.25
C ALA A 279 19.72 -14.21 -0.75
N SER A 280 20.65 -13.78 0.10
CA SER A 280 20.57 -14.01 1.55
C SER A 280 19.40 -13.30 2.24
N GLN A 281 18.77 -12.33 1.57
CA GLN A 281 17.62 -11.57 2.06
C GLN A 281 16.32 -11.95 1.34
N GLY A 282 16.39 -12.89 0.40
CA GLY A 282 15.22 -13.41 -0.29
C GLY A 282 14.44 -14.41 0.55
N GLY A 283 13.15 -14.51 0.26
CA GLY A 283 12.24 -15.46 0.85
C GLY A 283 11.98 -15.25 2.33
N ASN A 284 11.91 -16.32 3.11
CA ASN A 284 11.46 -16.31 4.51
C ASN A 284 10.02 -15.80 4.72
N SER A 285 9.17 -15.90 3.69
CA SER A 285 7.75 -15.51 3.76
C SER A 285 7.04 -16.21 4.92
N LEU A 286 6.05 -15.55 5.52
CA LEU A 286 5.39 -16.05 6.73
C LEU A 286 3.94 -15.58 6.88
N ILE A 287 3.17 -16.32 7.67
CA ILE A 287 1.83 -15.97 8.12
C ILE A 287 1.87 -15.91 9.65
N VAL A 288 1.33 -14.83 10.23
CA VAL A 288 1.31 -14.60 11.68
C VAL A 288 -0.10 -14.35 12.20
N GLY A 289 -0.34 -14.82 13.42
CA GLY A 289 -1.55 -14.54 14.18
C GLY A 289 -1.56 -13.13 14.79
N PRO A 290 -2.72 -12.70 15.31
CA PRO A 290 -2.92 -11.37 15.91
C PRO A 290 -2.15 -11.17 17.23
N ASP A 291 -1.55 -12.21 17.80
CA ASP A 291 -0.64 -12.13 18.95
C ASP A 291 0.84 -12.02 18.53
N GLY A 292 1.13 -12.10 17.23
CA GLY A 292 2.47 -12.14 16.65
C GLY A 292 3.10 -13.54 16.60
N ALA A 293 2.35 -14.61 16.90
CA ALA A 293 2.81 -15.98 16.72
C ALA A 293 2.90 -16.33 15.23
N VAL A 294 3.97 -17.02 14.83
CA VAL A 294 4.14 -17.52 13.46
C VAL A 294 3.29 -18.77 13.29
N LEU A 295 2.35 -18.73 12.34
CA LEU A 295 1.46 -19.84 12.00
C LEU A 295 2.09 -20.74 10.93
N ALA A 296 2.76 -20.12 9.95
CA ALA A 296 3.50 -20.81 8.90
C ALA A 296 4.66 -19.92 8.42
N GLN A 297 5.77 -20.53 8.00
CA GLN A 297 6.95 -19.81 7.51
C GLN A 297 7.73 -20.67 6.52
N ALA A 298 8.05 -20.10 5.36
CA ALA A 298 9.06 -20.64 4.47
C ALA A 298 10.44 -20.30 5.05
N SER A 299 11.44 -21.16 4.90
CA SER A 299 12.82 -20.77 5.26
C SER A 299 13.57 -20.37 3.99
N GLY A 300 14.57 -19.50 4.10
CA GLY A 300 15.53 -19.23 3.03
C GLY A 300 14.97 -18.73 1.69
N ASN A 301 15.85 -18.76 0.70
CA ASN A 301 15.68 -18.22 -0.65
C ASN A 301 15.33 -19.33 -1.65
N TYR A 302 14.26 -20.08 -1.41
CA TYR A 302 13.80 -21.16 -2.29
C TYR A 302 12.30 -21.06 -2.57
N GLU A 303 11.84 -21.62 -3.69
CA GLU A 303 10.42 -21.58 -4.00
C GLU A 303 9.60 -22.46 -3.05
N ALA A 304 8.48 -21.95 -2.57
CA ALA A 304 7.62 -22.66 -1.64
C ALA A 304 6.20 -22.08 -1.64
N VAL A 305 5.25 -22.93 -1.29
CA VAL A 305 3.91 -22.52 -0.86
C VAL A 305 3.79 -22.83 0.62
N ILE A 306 3.43 -21.82 1.42
CA ILE A 306 3.06 -22.02 2.82
C ILE A 306 1.58 -21.71 2.99
N GLU A 307 0.94 -22.39 3.94
CA GLU A 307 -0.48 -22.24 4.20
C GLU A 307 -0.77 -22.14 5.71
N ALA A 308 -1.82 -21.41 6.06
CA ALA A 308 -2.37 -21.37 7.40
C ALA A 308 -3.89 -21.23 7.36
N GLU A 309 -4.55 -21.86 8.33
CA GLU A 309 -5.96 -21.67 8.61
C GLU A 309 -6.16 -20.48 9.56
N ILE A 310 -7.06 -19.57 9.19
CA ILE A 310 -7.46 -18.40 9.96
C ILE A 310 -8.88 -18.65 10.48
N PRO A 311 -9.08 -18.84 11.80
CA PRO A 311 -10.42 -19.00 12.39
C PRO A 311 -11.15 -17.64 12.44
N ILE A 312 -11.57 -17.15 11.28
CA ILE A 312 -12.08 -15.79 11.09
C ILE A 312 -13.39 -15.53 11.84
N ALA A 313 -14.28 -16.52 11.97
CA ALA A 313 -15.51 -16.37 12.74
C ALA A 313 -15.23 -16.22 14.24
N GLU A 314 -14.32 -17.04 14.78
CA GLU A 314 -13.87 -16.91 16.17
C GLU A 314 -13.16 -15.56 16.39
N PHE A 315 -12.31 -15.17 15.46
CA PHE A 315 -11.60 -13.89 15.54
C PHE A 315 -12.56 -12.69 15.53
N ARG A 316 -13.65 -12.76 14.76
CA ARG A 316 -14.70 -11.73 14.78
C ARG A 316 -15.52 -11.74 16.05
N ALA A 317 -15.74 -12.92 16.65
CA ALA A 317 -16.56 -13.07 17.83
C ALA A 317 -15.99 -12.27 19.01
N GLY A 318 -16.61 -11.13 19.32
CA GLY A 318 -16.19 -10.26 20.42
C GLY A 318 -15.00 -9.35 20.11
N ARG A 319 -14.56 -9.26 18.84
CA ARG A 319 -13.55 -8.29 18.43
C ARG A 319 -14.16 -6.90 18.27
N GLY A 320 -13.53 -5.93 18.93
CA GLY A 320 -13.70 -4.51 18.64
C GLY A 320 -12.42 -3.91 18.08
N ILE A 321 -12.52 -2.67 17.60
CA ILE A 321 -11.36 -1.89 17.14
C ILE A 321 -10.39 -1.65 18.30
N GLN A 322 -9.09 -1.61 17.97
CA GLN A 322 -8.07 -1.41 18.98
C GLN A 322 -8.13 -0.04 19.65
N ARG A 323 -7.79 -0.02 20.94
CA ARG A 323 -7.91 1.16 21.79
C ARG A 323 -6.65 2.02 21.68
N TYR A 324 -6.63 2.92 20.69
CA TYR A 324 -5.57 3.90 20.54
C TYR A 324 -5.87 5.15 21.37
N PRO A 325 -4.92 5.66 22.20
CA PRO A 325 -5.13 6.86 23.02
C PRO A 325 -4.98 8.15 22.19
N LEU A 326 -5.72 8.26 21.07
CA LEU A 326 -5.54 9.34 20.09
C LEU A 326 -5.75 10.73 20.69
N GLU A 327 -6.77 10.90 21.53
CA GLU A 327 -7.06 12.18 22.20
C GLU A 327 -5.89 12.63 23.09
N MET A 328 -5.29 11.70 23.83
CA MET A 328 -4.13 11.98 24.68
C MET A 328 -2.89 12.36 23.85
N LEU A 329 -2.70 11.75 22.68
CA LEU A 329 -1.53 11.97 21.82
C LEU A 329 -1.70 13.14 20.85
N GLN A 330 -2.93 13.64 20.65
CA GLN A 330 -3.26 14.69 19.69
C GLN A 330 -2.43 15.98 19.85
N PRO A 331 -2.10 16.46 21.06
CA PRO A 331 -1.22 17.63 21.22
C PRO A 331 0.20 17.39 20.69
N VAL A 332 0.70 16.16 20.70
CA VAL A 332 2.02 15.81 20.15
C VAL A 332 1.93 15.70 18.63
N PHE A 333 0.94 14.96 18.12
CA PHE A 333 0.77 14.74 16.68
C PHE A 333 0.54 16.05 15.91
N SER A 334 -0.21 17.00 16.48
CA SER A 334 -0.47 18.31 15.85
C SER A 334 0.80 19.18 15.68
N GLN A 335 1.79 19.00 16.55
CA GLN A 335 3.07 19.72 16.50
C GLN A 335 4.11 19.04 15.61
N TYR A 336 3.96 17.74 15.35
CA TYR A 336 4.90 17.01 14.50
C TYR A 336 4.90 17.59 13.07
N ARG A 337 6.10 17.72 12.51
CA ARG A 337 6.34 18.17 11.14
C ARG A 337 7.33 17.21 10.50
N GLY A 338 6.82 16.37 9.61
CA GLY A 338 7.63 15.42 8.84
C GLY A 338 8.70 16.14 8.01
N GLU A 339 9.84 15.45 7.79
CA GLU A 339 10.98 15.97 7.04
C GLU A 339 10.58 16.41 5.63
N ILE A 340 9.96 15.48 4.90
CA ILE A 340 9.61 15.64 3.49
C ILE A 340 8.14 16.03 3.40
N PRO A 341 7.80 17.10 2.66
CA PRO A 341 6.41 17.46 2.40
C PRO A 341 5.67 16.41 1.57
N LEU A 342 4.33 16.42 1.65
CA LEU A 342 3.47 15.74 0.69
C LEU A 342 3.68 16.32 -0.71
N ASN A 343 3.21 15.61 -1.74
CA ASN A 343 3.21 16.07 -3.14
C ASN A 343 4.60 16.28 -3.75
N HIS A 344 5.66 15.70 -3.17
CA HIS A 344 7.03 15.90 -3.65
C HIS A 344 7.31 15.28 -5.03
N LEU A 345 6.40 14.46 -5.58
CA LEU A 345 6.43 13.98 -6.95
C LEU A 345 5.25 14.49 -7.80
N ASP A 346 4.45 15.43 -7.31
CA ASP A 346 3.43 16.09 -8.14
C ASP A 346 4.11 17.12 -9.06
N LEU A 347 4.80 16.60 -10.07
CA LEU A 347 5.68 17.31 -10.98
C LEU A 347 5.30 16.95 -12.43
N PRO A 348 5.60 17.83 -13.40
CA PRO A 348 5.54 17.47 -14.81
C PRO A 348 6.41 16.22 -15.11
N PRO A 349 6.00 15.35 -16.05
CA PRO A 349 6.70 14.09 -16.32
C PRO A 349 8.20 14.25 -16.60
N GLU A 350 8.58 15.30 -17.30
CA GLU A 350 9.97 15.63 -17.65
C GLU A 350 10.84 16.07 -16.45
N GLN A 351 10.21 16.35 -15.30
CA GLN A 351 10.88 16.74 -14.05
C GLN A 351 10.92 15.60 -13.03
N LEU A 352 10.30 14.46 -13.33
CA LEU A 352 10.33 13.30 -12.44
C LEU A 352 11.76 12.73 -12.36
N PRO A 353 12.22 12.34 -11.15
CA PRO A 353 13.57 11.82 -10.96
C PRO A 353 13.75 10.50 -11.70
N GLN A 354 14.82 10.42 -12.49
CA GLN A 354 15.10 9.25 -13.32
C GLN A 354 15.79 8.15 -12.53
N THR A 355 16.70 8.51 -11.63
CA THR A 355 17.47 7.55 -10.82
C THR A 355 17.16 7.69 -9.33
N ARG A 356 17.66 6.73 -8.54
CA ARG A 356 17.61 6.82 -7.08
C ARG A 356 18.39 8.01 -6.52
N LEU A 357 19.49 8.39 -7.18
CA LEU A 357 20.29 9.54 -6.79
C LEU A 357 19.55 10.85 -7.08
N ASP A 358 18.85 10.94 -8.22
CA ASP A 358 18.00 12.09 -8.53
C ASP A 358 16.87 12.23 -7.53
N MET A 359 16.28 11.11 -7.11
CA MET A 359 15.25 11.07 -6.08
C MET A 359 15.80 11.56 -4.73
N THR A 360 16.96 11.08 -4.30
CA THR A 360 17.62 11.56 -3.08
C THR A 360 17.91 13.05 -3.15
N ALA A 361 18.43 13.55 -4.28
CA ALA A 361 18.69 14.97 -4.46
C ALA A 361 17.40 15.81 -4.44
N LEU A 362 16.30 15.30 -4.99
CA LEU A 362 14.99 15.93 -4.91
C LEU A 362 14.48 15.99 -3.46
N LEU A 363 14.60 14.89 -2.72
CA LEU A 363 14.20 14.84 -1.30
C LEU A 363 15.06 15.76 -0.44
N ASP A 364 16.36 15.85 -0.70
CA ASP A 364 17.26 16.78 -0.01
C ASP A 364 16.85 18.23 -0.23
N ARG A 365 16.54 18.62 -1.47
CA ARG A 365 16.03 19.97 -1.79
C ARG A 365 14.67 20.24 -1.14
N ALA A 366 13.82 19.24 -1.00
CA ALA A 366 12.50 19.36 -0.39
C ALA A 366 12.52 19.28 1.15
N SER A 367 13.64 18.84 1.75
CA SER A 367 13.73 18.54 3.18
C SER A 367 13.58 19.80 4.04
N ARG A 368 12.58 19.81 4.92
CA ARG A 368 12.39 20.86 5.93
C ARG A 368 13.44 20.81 7.04
N TRP A 369 14.13 19.67 7.18
CA TRP A 369 15.10 19.48 8.25
C TRP A 369 16.52 19.84 7.81
N LEU A 370 16.85 19.65 6.52
CA LEU A 370 18.16 20.01 5.97
C LEU A 370 18.26 21.49 5.55
N ASN A 371 17.18 22.08 5.02
CA ASN A 371 17.22 23.43 4.43
C ASN A 371 16.80 24.54 5.42
N ARG A 372 17.39 24.54 6.62
CA ARG A 372 17.07 25.51 7.68
C ARG A 372 17.86 26.80 7.60
#